data_AF-A0A7R9G4U1-F1
#
_entry.id   AF-A0A7R9G4U1-F1
#
_cell.length_a   1.000
_cell.length_b   1.000
_cell.length_c   1.000
_cell.angle_alpha   90.00
_cell.angle_beta   90.00
_cell.angle_gamma   90.00
#
_symmetry.space_group_name_H-M   'P 1'
#
loop_
_entity.id
_entity.type
_entity.pdbx_description
1 polymer ?
#
loop_
_entity_poly.entity_id
_entity_poly.type
_entity_poly.pdbx_seq_one_letter_code
_entity_poly.pdbx_strand_id
1 'polypeptide(L)'
;MSCSTAEDGEIELTNALVVLSSTAEDGEIEVRLSVGLEIHTTSSHIIFPWSNYLSNNLCVAEFSTEDKLEYQFHPVSAGSLHFKVRTANDAHVALTTGPGESDPMYEIFIGGWGNAKTAIRRNRQKPDKALVDTPNILDAGEYRGFWIRWSGGSIAIGREGESAPFASWDDPEPFGIGYFGICTGWGATGSWLVESEYHFTCS
;
A
#
# COMPACT_ATOMS: atom_id res chain seq x y z
N MET A 1 9.73 -9.63 29.97
CA MET A 1 9.62 -8.18 30.15
C MET A 1 10.52 -7.79 31.30
N SER A 2 11.56 -7.01 31.04
CA SER A 2 12.39 -6.43 32.09
C SER A 2 12.39 -4.93 31.88
N CYS A 3 11.86 -4.21 32.86
CA CYS A 3 11.97 -2.76 32.95
C CYS A 3 13.15 -2.48 33.88
N SER A 4 14.13 -1.72 33.41
CA SER A 4 15.14 -1.11 34.28
C SER A 4 15.00 0.39 34.17
N THR A 5 14.82 1.04 35.30
CA THR A 5 14.84 2.49 35.45
C THR A 5 16.26 3.00 35.21
N ALA A 6 16.45 3.85 34.21
CA ALA A 6 17.62 4.73 34.16
C ALA A 6 17.47 5.82 35.24
N GLU A 7 18.58 6.27 35.83
CA GLU A 7 18.63 7.18 36.99
C GLU A 7 17.98 8.56 36.78
N ASP A 8 17.46 8.84 35.58
CA ASP A 8 16.93 10.16 35.19
C ASP A 8 15.41 10.15 34.91
N GLY A 9 14.71 9.05 35.21
CA GLY A 9 13.25 8.96 35.06
C GLY A 9 12.75 8.77 33.62
N GLU A 10 13.64 8.52 32.66
CA GLU A 10 13.27 8.06 31.32
C GLU A 10 12.93 6.55 31.33
N ILE A 11 11.76 6.22 30.80
CA ILE A 11 11.33 4.85 30.55
C ILE A 11 11.67 4.52 29.09
N GLU A 12 12.72 3.74 28.86
CA GLU A 12 12.98 3.15 27.55
C GLU A 12 12.03 1.97 27.32
N LEU A 13 11.13 2.10 26.34
CA LEU A 13 10.30 1.01 25.86
C LEU A 13 10.97 0.36 24.65
N THR A 14 11.67 -0.74 24.88
CA THR A 14 12.16 -1.59 23.80
C THR A 14 11.04 -2.55 23.36
N ASN A 15 10.70 -2.53 22.06
CA ASN A 15 9.78 -3.46 21.37
C ASN A 15 8.26 -3.33 21.63
N ALA A 16 7.72 -2.13 21.89
CA ALA A 16 6.26 -1.93 21.92
C ALA A 16 5.70 -1.68 20.51
N LEU A 17 4.79 -2.55 20.04
CA LEU A 17 3.95 -2.27 18.87
C LEU A 17 2.85 -1.29 19.29
N VAL A 18 2.94 -0.05 18.82
CA VAL A 18 1.94 0.99 19.11
C VAL A 18 1.02 1.13 17.91
N VAL A 19 -0.24 0.67 18.02
CA VAL A 19 -1.28 0.98 17.04
C VAL A 19 -2.00 2.23 17.50
N LEU A 20 -1.94 3.30 16.71
CA LEU A 20 -2.62 4.56 16.99
C LEU A 20 -3.90 4.62 16.14
N SER A 21 -5.07 4.75 16.77
CA SER A 21 -6.33 5.06 16.08
C SER A 21 -6.83 6.44 16.53
N SER A 22 -7.12 7.33 15.58
CA SER A 22 -7.77 8.62 15.87
C SER A 22 -9.29 8.52 15.66
N THR A 23 -10.06 9.00 16.63
CA THR A 23 -11.47 9.37 16.42
C THR A 23 -11.59 10.85 16.78
N ALA A 24 -11.75 11.70 15.76
CA ALA A 24 -11.81 13.13 15.94
C ALA A 24 -13.26 13.59 16.14
N GLU A 25 -13.61 13.96 17.37
CA GLU A 25 -14.63 14.97 17.65
C GLU A 25 -13.90 16.00 18.53
N ASP A 26 -13.82 17.27 18.16
CA ASP A 26 -13.33 18.35 19.05
C ASP A 26 -11.81 18.55 19.23
N GLY A 27 -10.96 17.87 18.47
CA GLY A 27 -9.54 18.24 18.34
C GLY A 27 -8.64 17.87 19.53
N GLU A 28 -9.16 17.11 20.50
CA GLU A 28 -8.33 16.34 21.44
C GLU A 28 -7.88 15.03 20.78
N ILE A 29 -6.57 14.80 20.76
CA ILE A 29 -6.00 13.54 20.28
C ILE A 29 -6.04 12.54 21.44
N GLU A 30 -7.07 11.68 21.50
CA GLU A 30 -7.11 10.56 22.44
C GLU A 30 -6.20 9.43 21.90
N VAL A 31 -5.04 9.24 22.55
CA VAL A 31 -4.09 8.18 22.20
C VAL A 31 -4.44 6.90 22.97
N ARG A 32 -4.91 5.86 22.27
CA ARG A 32 -5.11 4.53 22.86
C ARG A 32 -3.96 3.60 22.53
N LEU A 33 -3.25 3.14 23.56
CA LEU A 33 -2.16 2.17 23.44
C LEU A 33 -2.75 0.75 23.43
N SER A 34 -2.59 0.01 22.34
CA SER A 34 -3.14 -1.36 22.18
C SER A 34 -2.32 -2.47 22.84
N VAL A 35 -1.63 -2.17 23.94
CA VAL A 35 -0.95 -3.20 24.77
C VAL A 35 -0.86 -2.71 26.20
N GLY A 36 -1.98 -2.79 26.95
CA GLY A 36 -2.05 -2.89 28.42
C GLY A 36 -1.07 -2.09 29.30
N LEU A 37 -0.54 -0.96 28.86
CA LEU A 37 0.43 -0.16 29.59
C LEU A 37 -0.27 1.11 30.06
N GLU A 38 -0.79 1.09 31.29
CA GLU A 38 -1.27 2.29 31.97
C GLU A 38 -0.05 3.09 32.45
N ILE A 39 0.22 4.22 31.80
CA ILE A 39 1.25 5.17 32.24
C ILE A 39 0.60 6.12 33.24
N HIS A 40 0.84 5.91 34.54
CA HIS A 40 0.47 6.88 35.58
C HIS A 40 1.57 7.95 35.70
N THR A 41 1.22 9.20 35.38
CA THR A 41 2.10 10.37 35.58
C THR A 41 1.35 11.49 36.28
N THR A 42 2.06 12.29 37.08
CA THR A 42 1.55 13.53 37.71
C THR A 42 1.90 14.77 36.90
N SER A 43 2.59 14.62 35.77
CA SER A 43 2.96 15.73 34.88
C SER A 43 1.81 16.06 33.93
N SER A 44 1.46 17.35 33.83
CA SER A 44 0.51 17.86 32.83
C SER A 44 1.08 17.90 31.41
N HIS A 45 2.37 17.57 31.25
CA HIS A 45 3.05 17.54 29.96
C HIS A 45 3.80 16.22 29.81
N ILE A 46 3.25 15.33 28.99
CA ILE A 46 3.96 14.15 28.50
C ILE A 46 4.52 14.52 27.14
N ILE A 47 5.82 14.81 27.09
CA ILE A 47 6.52 15.00 25.83
C ILE A 47 7.04 13.62 25.44
N PHE A 48 6.41 13.00 24.44
CA PHE A 48 7.00 11.83 23.80
C PHE A 48 8.14 12.33 22.90
N PRO A 49 9.41 11.98 23.15
CA PRO A 49 10.54 12.46 22.35
C PRO A 49 10.41 12.06 20.86
N TRP A 50 9.56 11.07 20.56
CA TRP A 50 9.20 10.60 19.22
C TRP A 50 8.11 11.45 18.54
N SER A 51 7.53 12.45 19.20
CA SER A 51 6.41 13.24 18.64
C SER A 51 6.77 13.95 17.34
N ASN A 52 8.06 14.19 17.07
CA ASN A 52 8.53 14.77 15.81
C ASN A 52 8.75 13.72 14.69
N TYR A 53 8.82 12.43 15.03
CA TYR A 53 8.84 11.30 14.09
C TYR A 53 7.42 10.90 13.63
N LEU A 54 6.39 11.41 14.30
CA LEU A 54 4.98 11.26 13.92
C LEU A 54 4.50 12.40 13.00
N SER A 55 5.40 13.11 12.34
CA SER A 55 5.01 13.80 11.11
C SER A 55 4.76 12.72 10.06
N ASN A 56 3.59 12.78 9.40
CA ASN A 56 3.05 11.86 8.41
C ASN A 56 4.02 11.43 7.27
N ASN A 57 5.12 10.77 7.59
CA ASN A 57 6.06 10.23 6.63
C ASN A 57 5.59 8.84 6.27
N LEU A 58 4.56 8.79 5.44
CA LEU A 58 4.31 7.64 4.60
C LEU A 58 5.64 7.28 3.92
N CYS A 59 6.18 6.09 4.19
CA CYS A 59 7.43 5.69 3.55
C CYS A 59 7.13 5.43 2.09
N VAL A 60 7.69 6.24 1.19
CA VAL A 60 7.56 6.02 -0.25
C VAL A 60 8.75 5.20 -0.70
N ALA A 61 8.49 3.97 -1.15
CA ALA A 61 9.49 3.13 -1.77
C ALA A 61 9.52 3.39 -3.28
N GLU A 62 10.72 3.62 -3.83
CA GLU A 62 10.91 3.81 -5.25
C GLU A 62 11.30 2.50 -5.93
N PHE A 63 10.64 2.19 -7.04
CA PHE A 63 10.95 1.04 -7.88
C PHE A 63 11.07 1.45 -9.34
N SER A 64 11.81 0.66 -10.11
CA SER A 64 11.90 0.84 -11.56
C SER A 64 11.72 -0.50 -12.25
N THR A 65 10.92 -0.49 -13.31
CA THR A 65 10.65 -1.67 -14.13
C THR A 65 11.20 -1.44 -15.53
N GLU A 66 11.96 -2.42 -16.01
CA GLU A 66 12.50 -2.42 -17.37
C GLU A 66 11.39 -2.78 -18.37
N ASP A 67 11.71 -2.68 -19.66
CA ASP A 67 10.87 -3.16 -20.76
C ASP A 67 10.88 -4.71 -20.80
N LYS A 68 10.29 -5.31 -19.78
CA LYS A 68 10.23 -6.76 -19.60
C LYS A 68 9.04 -7.14 -18.73
N LEU A 69 8.32 -8.17 -19.17
CA LEU A 69 7.20 -8.77 -18.44
C LEU A 69 7.69 -9.67 -17.29
N GLU A 70 8.50 -9.12 -16.39
CA GLU A 70 8.97 -9.79 -15.17
C GLU A 70 8.52 -9.01 -13.94
N TYR A 71 7.67 -9.65 -13.13
CA TYR A 71 7.14 -9.04 -11.92
C TYR A 71 8.20 -8.98 -10.83
N GLN A 72 8.38 -7.79 -10.26
CA GLN A 72 9.14 -7.60 -9.01
C GLN A 72 8.16 -7.68 -7.85
N PHE A 73 8.27 -8.73 -7.03
CA PHE A 73 7.37 -8.99 -5.91
C PHE A 73 7.87 -8.38 -4.61
N HIS A 74 6.95 -7.74 -3.90
CA HIS A 74 7.16 -7.09 -2.61
C HIS A 74 6.02 -7.46 -1.65
N PRO A 75 6.29 -7.58 -0.35
CA PRO A 75 5.25 -7.90 0.62
C PRO A 75 4.24 -6.76 0.73
N VAL A 76 2.98 -7.09 0.96
CA VAL A 76 1.93 -6.11 1.27
C VAL A 76 1.46 -6.28 2.70
N SER A 77 1.43 -5.18 3.46
CA SER A 77 1.05 -5.16 4.87
C SER A 77 -0.42 -4.79 5.11
N ALA A 78 -1.08 -4.18 4.12
CA ALA A 78 -2.42 -3.61 4.25
C ALA A 78 -3.39 -4.17 3.20
N GLY A 79 -4.70 -4.06 3.45
CA GLY A 79 -5.78 -4.36 2.50
C GLY A 79 -5.88 -3.36 1.33
N SER A 80 -4.80 -2.61 1.09
CA SER A 80 -4.73 -1.60 0.04
C SER A 80 -3.28 -1.37 -0.38
N LEU A 81 -3.10 -1.04 -1.65
CA LEU A 81 -1.87 -0.60 -2.25
C LEU A 81 -2.11 0.79 -2.84
N HIS A 82 -1.35 1.78 -2.39
CA HIS A 82 -1.33 3.12 -2.97
C HIS A 82 0.01 3.31 -3.67
N PHE A 83 -0.02 3.76 -4.91
CA PHE A 83 1.20 3.93 -5.69
C PHE A 83 1.03 4.99 -6.76
N LYS A 84 2.14 5.55 -7.21
CA LYS A 84 2.23 6.40 -8.38
C LYS A 84 3.12 5.73 -9.41
N VAL A 85 2.74 5.85 -10.67
CA VAL A 85 3.53 5.31 -11.77
C VAL A 85 3.67 6.36 -12.86
N ARG A 86 4.88 6.46 -13.40
CA ARG A 86 5.19 7.21 -14.62
C ARG A 86 5.61 6.20 -15.68
N THR A 87 4.76 6.03 -16.69
CA THR A 87 5.01 5.11 -17.82
C THR A 87 4.06 5.44 -18.97
N ALA A 88 4.45 5.10 -20.20
CA ALA A 88 3.65 5.39 -21.39
C ALA A 88 2.37 4.54 -21.47
N ASN A 89 2.45 3.27 -21.05
CA ASN A 89 1.38 2.27 -21.17
C ASN A 89 1.69 1.02 -20.34
N ASP A 90 0.68 0.15 -20.19
CA ASP A 90 0.80 -1.22 -19.66
C ASP A 90 1.48 -1.29 -18.27
N ALA A 91 0.98 -0.52 -17.32
CA ALA A 91 1.34 -0.66 -15.90
C ALA A 91 0.63 -1.90 -15.33
N HIS A 92 1.40 -2.93 -14.96
CA HIS A 92 0.87 -4.19 -14.47
C HIS A 92 1.11 -4.34 -12.97
N VAL A 93 0.05 -4.70 -12.25
CA VAL A 93 0.11 -5.05 -10.83
C VAL A 93 -0.45 -6.45 -10.63
N ALA A 94 0.34 -7.34 -10.05
CA ALA A 94 -0.10 -8.66 -9.62
C ALA A 94 -0.35 -8.66 -8.10
N LEU A 95 -1.40 -9.33 -7.65
CA LEU A 95 -1.66 -9.58 -6.23
C LEU A 95 -1.65 -11.09 -6.00
N THR A 96 -0.77 -11.57 -5.11
CA THR A 96 -0.49 -12.99 -4.91
C THR A 96 -0.44 -13.36 -3.43
N THR A 97 -0.55 -14.66 -3.16
CA THR A 97 -0.41 -15.23 -1.80
C THR A 97 1.05 -15.33 -1.36
N GLY A 98 1.99 -15.44 -2.29
CA GLY A 98 3.43 -15.66 -2.04
C GLY A 98 4.33 -14.74 -2.86
N PRO A 99 5.65 -14.75 -2.60
CA PRO A 99 6.65 -13.86 -3.19
C PRO A 99 7.03 -14.28 -4.63
N GLY A 100 6.04 -14.51 -5.48
CA GLY A 100 6.24 -14.99 -6.83
C GLY A 100 4.93 -15.19 -7.58
N GLU A 101 5.07 -15.49 -8.86
CA GLU A 101 3.94 -15.81 -9.74
C GLU A 101 3.37 -17.18 -9.36
N SER A 102 2.19 -17.19 -8.75
CA SER A 102 1.51 -18.42 -8.35
C SER A 102 0.01 -18.28 -8.49
N ASP A 103 -0.67 -19.39 -8.75
CA ASP A 103 -2.12 -19.45 -8.63
C ASP A 103 -2.50 -19.75 -7.16
N PRO A 104 -3.51 -19.07 -6.60
CA PRO A 104 -4.32 -18.03 -7.23
C PRO A 104 -3.63 -16.65 -7.26
N MET A 105 -3.86 -15.89 -8.34
CA MET A 105 -3.38 -14.51 -8.52
C MET A 105 -4.42 -13.61 -9.16
N TYR A 106 -4.38 -12.33 -8.79
CA TYR A 106 -5.07 -11.26 -9.51
C TYR A 106 -4.07 -10.48 -10.32
N GLU A 107 -4.41 -10.18 -11.56
CA GLU A 107 -3.64 -9.31 -12.44
C GLU A 107 -4.47 -8.09 -12.77
N ILE A 108 -3.87 -6.94 -12.57
CA ILE A 108 -4.46 -5.64 -12.80
C ILE A 108 -3.61 -4.96 -13.87
N PHE A 109 -4.24 -4.65 -14.99
CA PHE A 109 -3.62 -3.98 -16.12
C PHE A 109 -4.16 -2.56 -16.15
N ILE A 110 -3.34 -1.56 -15.85
CA ILE A 110 -3.72 -0.14 -15.96
C ILE A 110 -3.09 0.41 -17.24
N GLY A 111 -3.86 1.16 -18.03
CA GLY A 111 -3.40 1.70 -19.31
C GLY A 111 -2.95 0.62 -20.29
N GLY A 112 -3.65 -0.51 -20.31
CA GLY A 112 -3.45 -1.56 -21.30
C GLY A 112 -3.94 -1.15 -22.69
N TRP A 113 -3.61 -1.96 -23.70
CA TRP A 113 -3.98 -1.72 -25.12
C TRP A 113 -3.49 -0.36 -25.63
N GLY A 114 -2.25 0.01 -25.29
CA GLY A 114 -1.70 1.31 -25.64
C GLY A 114 -2.34 2.45 -24.86
N ASN A 115 -2.45 2.30 -23.53
CA ASN A 115 -3.00 3.31 -22.63
C ASN A 115 -4.49 3.62 -22.83
N ALA A 116 -5.27 2.60 -23.24
CA ALA A 116 -6.69 2.76 -23.58
C ALA A 116 -7.65 2.14 -22.56
N LYS A 117 -7.24 1.10 -21.83
CA LYS A 117 -8.15 0.30 -20.99
C LYS A 117 -7.51 -0.12 -19.68
N THR A 118 -8.36 -0.39 -18.69
CA THR A 118 -7.97 -1.06 -17.45
C THR A 118 -8.70 -2.39 -17.34
N ALA A 119 -7.99 -3.44 -16.94
CA ALA A 119 -8.56 -4.78 -16.82
C ALA A 119 -8.14 -5.47 -15.52
N ILE A 120 -9.04 -6.28 -14.97
CA ILE A 120 -8.77 -7.20 -13.87
C ILE A 120 -8.90 -8.61 -14.41
N ARG A 121 -7.87 -9.44 -14.23
CA ARG A 121 -7.81 -10.84 -14.65
C ARG A 121 -7.47 -11.74 -13.46
N ARG A 122 -7.96 -12.97 -13.50
CA ARG A 122 -7.63 -14.01 -12.52
C ARG A 122 -6.76 -15.09 -13.17
N ASN A 123 -5.69 -15.50 -12.50
CA ASN A 123 -4.83 -16.63 -12.87
C ASN A 123 -4.35 -16.63 -14.33
N ARG A 124 -4.08 -15.46 -14.93
CA ARG A 124 -3.67 -15.34 -16.35
C ARG A 124 -4.66 -15.91 -17.36
N GLN A 125 -5.89 -16.17 -16.94
CA GLN A 125 -6.91 -16.80 -17.76
C GLN A 125 -7.89 -15.76 -18.32
N LYS A 126 -8.22 -15.92 -19.60
CA LYS A 126 -9.32 -15.19 -20.24
C LYS A 126 -10.66 -15.89 -19.93
N PRO A 127 -11.79 -15.16 -19.88
CA PRO A 127 -11.92 -13.71 -20.10
C PRO A 127 -11.46 -12.87 -18.90
N ASP A 128 -11.16 -11.59 -19.16
CA ASP A 128 -10.94 -10.60 -18.11
C ASP A 128 -12.23 -10.45 -17.29
N LYS A 129 -12.11 -10.29 -15.97
CA LYS A 129 -13.23 -10.22 -15.02
C LYS A 129 -13.83 -8.82 -14.93
N ALA A 130 -12.99 -7.80 -15.07
CA ALA A 130 -13.40 -6.44 -15.35
C ALA A 130 -12.59 -5.91 -16.52
N LEU A 131 -13.24 -5.12 -17.38
CA LEU A 131 -12.62 -4.42 -18.50
C LEU A 131 -13.32 -3.07 -18.65
N VAL A 132 -12.58 -1.98 -18.43
CA VAL A 132 -13.10 -0.61 -18.42
C VAL A 132 -12.28 0.24 -19.39
N ASP A 133 -12.95 1.10 -20.13
CA ASP A 133 -12.29 2.07 -21.00
C ASP A 133 -11.69 3.21 -20.16
N THR A 134 -10.36 3.34 -20.21
CA THR A 134 -9.59 4.33 -19.44
C THR A 134 -8.54 4.97 -20.35
N PRO A 135 -8.96 5.76 -21.35
CA PRO A 135 -8.03 6.36 -22.31
C PRO A 135 -7.11 7.37 -21.65
N ASN A 136 -5.83 7.31 -21.98
CA ASN A 136 -4.78 8.21 -21.49
C ASN A 136 -4.73 8.26 -19.95
N ILE A 137 -4.91 7.11 -19.29
CA ILE A 137 -4.89 7.04 -17.83
C ILE A 137 -3.46 7.15 -17.28
N LEU A 138 -2.48 6.65 -18.02
CA LEU A 138 -1.04 6.76 -17.72
C LEU A 138 -0.39 7.90 -18.50
N ASP A 139 0.81 8.32 -18.07
CA ASP A 139 1.61 9.35 -18.75
C ASP A 139 3.12 9.05 -18.58
N ALA A 140 3.89 9.27 -19.65
CA ALA A 140 5.33 9.00 -19.66
C ALA A 140 6.17 10.14 -19.04
N GLY A 141 5.62 11.35 -18.98
CA GLY A 141 6.28 12.55 -18.46
C GLY A 141 5.98 12.83 -16.98
N GLU A 142 4.82 12.41 -16.48
CA GLU A 142 4.38 12.69 -15.10
C GLU A 142 4.00 11.44 -14.31
N TYR A 143 4.13 11.51 -12.99
CA TYR A 143 3.63 10.47 -12.09
C TYR A 143 2.11 10.59 -11.96
N ARG A 144 1.42 9.47 -12.15
CA ARG A 144 -0.02 9.36 -11.89
C ARG A 144 -0.29 8.38 -10.78
N GLY A 145 -1.03 8.84 -9.78
CA GLY A 145 -1.36 8.08 -8.59
C GLY A 145 -2.63 7.25 -8.74
N PHE A 146 -2.57 6.05 -8.17
CA PHE A 146 -3.64 5.08 -8.14
C PHE A 146 -3.69 4.40 -6.77
N TRP A 147 -4.85 3.84 -6.48
CA TRP A 147 -5.01 2.94 -5.36
C TRP A 147 -5.71 1.67 -5.81
N ILE A 148 -5.30 0.55 -5.23
CA ILE A 148 -5.95 -0.74 -5.34
C ILE A 148 -6.35 -1.13 -3.93
N ARG A 149 -7.62 -1.41 -3.69
CA ARG A 149 -8.15 -1.79 -2.39
C ARG A 149 -8.83 -3.15 -2.51
N TRP A 150 -8.63 -4.00 -1.51
CA TRP A 150 -9.30 -5.28 -1.44
C TRP A 150 -9.87 -5.53 -0.06
N SER A 151 -11.14 -5.93 -0.03
CA SER A 151 -11.83 -6.27 1.21
C SER A 151 -13.00 -7.20 0.91
N GLY A 152 -13.17 -8.24 1.72
CA GLY A 152 -14.30 -9.17 1.59
C GLY A 152 -14.41 -9.86 0.23
N GLY A 153 -13.30 -9.99 -0.51
CA GLY A 153 -13.26 -10.54 -1.86
C GLY A 153 -13.58 -9.55 -2.99
N SER A 154 -13.90 -8.30 -2.67
CA SER A 154 -14.01 -7.22 -3.64
C SER A 154 -12.64 -6.59 -3.90
N ILE A 155 -12.28 -6.41 -5.17
CA ILE A 155 -11.08 -5.68 -5.61
C ILE A 155 -11.56 -4.42 -6.31
N ALA A 156 -11.07 -3.27 -5.88
CA ALA A 156 -11.43 -1.97 -6.41
C ALA A 156 -10.18 -1.16 -6.76
N ILE A 157 -10.24 -0.44 -7.88
CA ILE A 157 -9.15 0.37 -8.40
C ILE A 157 -9.67 1.79 -8.61
N GLY A 158 -8.96 2.77 -8.08
CA GLY A 158 -9.28 4.18 -8.25
C GLY A 158 -8.05 5.06 -8.44
N ARG A 159 -8.30 6.34 -8.71
CA ARG A 159 -7.25 7.34 -8.87
C ARG A 159 -6.91 7.99 -7.54
N GLU A 160 -5.65 8.41 -7.39
CA GLU A 160 -5.25 9.24 -6.24
C GLU A 160 -6.15 10.48 -6.14
N GLY A 161 -6.63 10.77 -4.92
CA GLY A 161 -7.57 11.86 -4.66
C GLY A 161 -9.04 11.55 -4.97
N GLU A 162 -9.35 10.47 -5.69
CA GLU A 162 -10.72 10.02 -5.91
C GLU A 162 -11.11 8.93 -4.90
N SER A 163 -12.29 9.05 -4.28
CA SER A 163 -12.83 8.03 -3.38
C SER A 163 -13.53 6.89 -4.13
N ALA A 164 -14.09 7.19 -5.30
CA ALA A 164 -14.81 6.24 -6.12
C ALA A 164 -13.84 5.41 -6.99
N PRO A 165 -14.01 4.07 -7.06
CA PRO A 165 -13.26 3.27 -8.01
C PRO A 165 -13.78 3.48 -9.43
N PHE A 166 -12.88 3.45 -10.41
CA PHE A 166 -13.25 3.41 -11.82
C PHE A 166 -13.36 1.98 -12.36
N ALA A 167 -12.75 1.00 -11.67
CA ALA A 167 -12.87 -0.42 -11.98
C ALA A 167 -12.97 -1.23 -10.69
N SER A 168 -13.85 -2.24 -10.67
CA SER A 168 -13.95 -3.17 -9.56
C SER A 168 -14.42 -4.54 -10.03
N TRP A 169 -14.15 -5.55 -9.22
CA TRP A 169 -14.63 -6.90 -9.42
C TRP A 169 -14.75 -7.64 -8.09
N ASP A 170 -15.84 -8.37 -7.90
CA ASP A 170 -16.11 -9.21 -6.75
C ASP A 170 -15.78 -10.67 -7.07
N ASP A 171 -14.79 -11.24 -6.39
CA ASP A 171 -14.41 -12.65 -6.55
C ASP A 171 -15.36 -13.55 -5.74
N PRO A 172 -16.06 -14.52 -6.36
CA PRO A 172 -16.83 -15.53 -5.61
C PRO A 172 -15.97 -16.46 -4.74
N GLU A 173 -14.67 -16.59 -5.02
CA GLU A 173 -13.75 -17.47 -4.29
C GLU A 173 -12.46 -16.70 -3.90
N PRO A 174 -12.54 -15.73 -2.98
CA PRO A 174 -11.42 -14.87 -2.67
C PRO A 174 -10.30 -15.60 -1.92
N PHE A 175 -9.08 -15.12 -2.09
CA PHE A 175 -7.89 -15.62 -1.39
C PHE A 175 -7.15 -14.50 -0.67
N GLY A 176 -6.29 -14.88 0.29
CA GLY A 176 -5.47 -13.92 1.03
C GLY A 176 -4.35 -13.35 0.17
N ILE A 177 -4.24 -12.03 0.12
CA ILE A 177 -3.16 -11.34 -0.60
C ILE A 177 -2.06 -11.02 0.42
N GLY A 178 -0.84 -11.49 0.13
CA GLY A 178 0.35 -11.23 0.97
C GLY A 178 1.47 -10.50 0.24
N TYR A 179 1.41 -10.45 -1.10
CA TYR A 179 2.42 -9.82 -1.94
C TYR A 179 1.78 -9.07 -3.10
N PHE A 180 2.44 -7.99 -3.51
CA PHE A 180 2.16 -7.32 -4.77
C PHE A 180 3.37 -7.45 -5.69
N GLY A 181 3.12 -7.66 -6.97
CA GLY A 181 4.12 -7.64 -8.03
C GLY A 181 3.91 -6.43 -8.93
N ILE A 182 4.97 -5.75 -9.33
CA ILE A 182 4.90 -4.67 -10.34
C ILE A 182 5.76 -5.02 -11.56
N CYS A 183 5.25 -4.71 -12.75
CA CYS A 183 6.02 -4.71 -13.98
C CYS A 183 5.42 -3.74 -15.01
N THR A 184 6.19 -3.43 -16.05
CA THR A 184 5.69 -2.73 -17.23
C THR A 184 5.68 -3.69 -18.42
N GLY A 185 4.66 -3.56 -19.28
CA GLY A 185 4.55 -4.34 -20.50
C GLY A 185 5.61 -3.99 -21.56
N TRP A 186 5.59 -4.75 -22.66
CA TRP A 186 6.52 -4.54 -23.77
C TRP A 186 6.42 -3.14 -24.38
N GLY A 187 7.57 -2.49 -24.60
CA GLY A 187 7.71 -1.14 -25.13
C GLY A 187 7.57 -0.03 -24.09
N ALA A 188 7.50 -0.34 -22.79
CA ALA A 188 7.38 0.65 -21.73
C ALA A 188 8.32 0.36 -20.55
N THR A 189 8.98 1.40 -20.07
CA THR A 189 9.65 1.39 -18.76
C THR A 189 8.78 2.12 -17.75
N GLY A 190 8.88 1.73 -16.48
CA GLY A 190 8.08 2.31 -15.40
C GLY A 190 8.95 2.84 -14.29
N SER A 191 8.68 4.06 -13.83
CA SER A 191 9.12 4.54 -12.52
C SER A 191 7.93 4.49 -11.57
N TRP A 192 8.10 3.84 -10.42
CA TRP A 192 7.02 3.58 -9.46
C TRP A 192 7.37 4.15 -8.10
N LEU A 193 6.40 4.76 -7.46
CA LEU A 193 6.46 5.25 -6.08
C LEU A 193 5.36 4.52 -5.32
N VAL A 194 5.71 3.58 -4.46
CA VAL A 194 4.72 2.82 -3.69
C VAL A 194 4.71 3.32 -2.26
N GLU A 195 3.52 3.66 -1.78
CA GLU A 195 3.31 4.05 -0.41
C GLU A 195 3.29 2.79 0.46
N SER A 196 4.21 2.78 1.41
CA SER A 196 4.50 1.64 2.26
C SER A 196 4.35 2.06 3.71
N GLU A 197 3.64 1.24 4.48
CA GLU A 197 3.59 1.36 5.94
C GLU A 197 4.83 0.72 6.61
N TYR A 198 5.80 0.23 5.84
CA TYR A 198 7.04 -0.28 6.41
C TYR A 198 7.86 0.87 7.02
N HIS A 199 7.78 0.95 8.34
CA HIS A 199 8.76 1.61 9.19
C HIS A 199 10.09 0.86 9.01
N PHE A 200 10.91 1.29 8.05
CA PHE A 200 12.30 0.87 8.02
C PHE A 200 12.97 1.49 9.25
N THR A 201 13.13 0.71 10.31
CA THR A 201 14.15 1.02 11.30
C THR A 201 15.48 0.95 10.56
N CYS A 202 16.04 2.10 10.22
CA CYS A 202 17.42 2.16 9.75
C CYS A 202 18.30 1.72 10.93
N SER A 203 18.98 0.59 10.77
CA SER A 203 20.01 0.10 11.69
C SER A 203 21.24 1.01 11.67
#